data_AF-A0A524H0Q6-F1
#
_entry.id   AF-A0A524H0Q6-F1
#
_cell.length_a   1.000
_cell.length_b   1.000
_cell.length_c   1.000
_cell.angle_alpha   90.00
_cell.angle_beta   90.00
_cell.angle_gamma   90.00
#
_symmetry.space_group_name_H-M   'P 1'
#
loop_
_entity.id
_entity.type
_entity.pdbx_description
1 polymer ?
#
loop_
_entity_poly.entity_id
_entity_poly.type
_entity_poly.pdbx_seq_one_letter_code
_entity_poly.pdbx_strand_id
1 'polypeptide(L)'
;MKRRIIRYLNFLSVLLIMILYCYPLDARIVRVVVTKTEPYLGEKHFGTAGSYVRISGQAYGEVDPDNPLNTIIQDIRLAPLNNRGMVEYISDFIILRPADMSKSNGVLFLSLPNRGNALPVDSVLLSRGFIYFWCAWQGDVLRGNNRLLMRVPYAGDNGNTIGGILRTEYQVNSETTTLNLSSGFFTGQTHYSYETVRLDNTGLSLTRRVLESDPRDTIPNSEWAFSDCTKGRFPGIPSTSKISLKNGFQPNYIYELIYTAKDPLVLGLGFAAIRDFSSFLIHEMKDEAGNPSPLALEGMTKIPVKAAIMQGVSQSSNFTRTFLFLGFNQDEKGLKVFDGVNSHSGTRRISLNIRFGRPGGGGLQHEDHLFPGNDPPFSWDKELDPVSGITGGILEKCMQTGTCPKIIQTLSSTEYWQLR
;
A
#
# COMPACT_ATOMS: atom_id res chain seq x y z
N MET A 1 -40.43 41.35 25.92
CA MET A 1 -40.67 39.97 25.41
C MET A 1 -40.35 39.80 23.92
N LYS A 2 -40.83 40.67 23.02
CA LYS A 2 -40.59 40.57 21.55
C LYS A 2 -39.11 40.55 21.09
N ARG A 3 -38.20 41.32 21.73
CA ARG A 3 -36.76 41.35 21.37
C ARG A 3 -35.99 40.06 21.69
N ARG A 4 -36.43 39.26 22.68
CA ARG A 4 -35.81 37.97 23.01
C ARG A 4 -36.17 36.92 21.97
N ILE A 5 -37.42 36.91 21.50
CA ILE A 5 -37.93 35.95 20.49
C ILE A 5 -37.20 36.13 19.15
N ILE A 6 -36.94 37.37 18.72
CA ILE A 6 -36.19 37.66 17.48
C ILE A 6 -34.74 37.16 17.55
N ARG A 7 -34.08 37.22 18.71
CA ARG A 7 -32.73 36.67 18.90
C ARG A 7 -32.69 35.14 18.79
N TYR A 8 -33.69 34.44 19.32
CA TYR A 8 -33.79 32.98 19.20
C TYR A 8 -34.09 32.54 17.77
N LEU A 9 -34.94 33.28 17.04
CA LEU A 9 -35.22 33.03 15.61
C LEU A 9 -33.97 33.22 14.74
N ASN A 10 -33.17 34.27 14.98
CA ASN A 10 -31.91 34.47 14.26
C ASN A 10 -30.87 33.38 14.57
N PHE A 11 -30.79 32.92 15.82
CA PHE A 11 -29.89 31.81 16.21
C PHE A 11 -30.28 30.48 15.56
N LEU A 12 -31.59 30.18 15.52
CA LEU A 12 -32.11 29.00 14.81
C LEU A 12 -31.83 29.06 13.30
N SER A 13 -31.95 30.26 12.71
CA SER A 13 -31.70 30.48 11.27
C SER A 13 -30.23 30.24 10.92
N VAL A 14 -29.29 30.71 11.75
CA VAL A 14 -27.85 30.47 11.55
C VAL A 14 -27.50 28.98 11.73
N LEU A 15 -28.12 28.30 12.70
CA LEU A 15 -27.92 26.85 12.91
C LEU A 15 -28.46 26.03 11.73
N LEU A 16 -29.64 26.39 11.19
CA LEU A 16 -30.25 25.72 10.05
C LEU A 16 -29.43 25.93 8.76
N ILE A 17 -28.86 27.13 8.58
CA ILE A 17 -27.95 27.43 7.46
C ILE A 17 -26.62 26.66 7.62
N MET A 18 -26.08 26.50 8.83
CA MET A 18 -24.90 25.65 9.06
C MET A 18 -25.16 24.17 8.76
N ILE A 19 -26.35 23.65 9.08
CA ILE A 19 -26.74 22.27 8.75
C ILE A 19 -26.92 22.08 7.23
N LEU A 20 -27.33 23.12 6.50
CA LEU A 20 -27.46 23.10 5.04
C LEU A 20 -26.14 23.19 4.27
N TYR A 21 -25.01 23.47 4.94
CA TYR A 21 -23.66 23.49 4.36
C TYR A 21 -22.75 22.36 4.85
N CYS A 22 -23.30 21.34 5.51
CA CYS A 22 -22.57 20.10 5.77
C CYS A 22 -22.65 19.24 4.50
N TYR A 23 -21.80 19.53 3.52
CA TYR A 23 -21.53 18.56 2.46
C TYR A 23 -20.99 17.31 3.17
N PRO A 24 -21.52 16.10 2.90
CA PRO A 24 -20.82 14.90 3.33
C PRO A 24 -19.42 14.95 2.71
N LEU A 25 -18.39 15.07 3.54
CA LEU A 25 -17.01 14.79 3.13
C LEU A 25 -16.92 13.26 2.98
N ASP A 26 -17.56 12.72 1.96
CA ASP A 26 -17.35 11.33 1.57
C ASP A 26 -15.94 11.26 0.99
N ALA A 27 -15.05 10.52 1.65
CA ALA A 27 -13.76 10.24 1.10
C ALA A 27 -13.86 9.12 0.06
N ARG A 28 -13.38 9.40 -1.16
CA ARG A 28 -13.59 8.54 -2.33
C ARG A 28 -12.70 8.93 -3.51
N ILE A 29 -12.90 8.22 -4.62
CA ILE A 29 -12.33 8.57 -5.92
C ILE A 29 -12.95 9.86 -6.44
N VAL A 30 -12.17 10.94 -6.42
CA VAL A 30 -12.60 12.26 -6.90
C VAL A 30 -12.42 12.39 -8.41
N ARG A 31 -11.45 11.69 -8.99
CA ARG A 31 -11.17 11.77 -10.43
C ARG A 31 -10.50 10.51 -10.97
N VAL A 32 -10.95 10.03 -12.12
CA VAL A 32 -10.35 8.96 -12.89
C VAL A 32 -9.91 9.50 -14.24
N VAL A 33 -8.63 9.37 -14.54
CA VAL A 33 -8.05 9.77 -15.83
C VAL A 33 -7.63 8.53 -16.58
N VAL A 34 -8.35 8.20 -17.65
CA VAL A 34 -7.90 7.19 -18.61
C VAL A 34 -6.86 7.81 -19.52
N THR A 35 -5.63 7.28 -19.49
CA THR A 35 -4.53 7.76 -20.32
C THR A 35 -4.42 6.99 -21.63
N LYS A 36 -4.88 5.73 -21.65
CA LYS A 36 -4.83 4.89 -22.85
C LYS A 36 -5.91 3.81 -22.81
N THR A 37 -6.58 3.61 -23.94
CA THR A 37 -7.45 2.47 -24.22
C THR A 37 -6.98 1.83 -25.52
N GLU A 38 -6.70 0.52 -25.51
CA GLU A 38 -6.18 -0.19 -26.68
C GLU A 38 -6.65 -1.66 -26.72
N PRO A 39 -6.69 -2.31 -27.89
CA PRO A 39 -6.90 -3.75 -27.97
C PRO A 39 -5.82 -4.52 -27.21
N TYR A 40 -6.22 -5.51 -26.42
CA TYR A 40 -5.28 -6.37 -25.72
C TYR A 40 -4.74 -7.46 -26.66
N LEU A 41 -3.42 -7.56 -26.77
CA LEU A 41 -2.71 -8.56 -27.60
C LEU A 41 -3.23 -8.64 -29.05
N GLY A 42 -3.46 -7.49 -29.69
CA GLY A 42 -3.88 -7.43 -31.10
C GLY A 42 -5.24 -8.11 -31.34
N GLU A 43 -6.21 -7.89 -30.45
CA GLU A 43 -7.56 -8.46 -30.52
C GLU A 43 -7.63 -9.98 -30.40
N LYS A 44 -6.60 -10.63 -29.83
CA LYS A 44 -6.65 -12.05 -29.51
C LYS A 44 -7.93 -12.42 -28.77
N HIS A 45 -8.59 -13.50 -29.22
CA HIS A 45 -9.80 -14.03 -28.59
C HIS A 45 -9.46 -14.98 -27.43
N PHE A 46 -10.25 -14.89 -26.36
CA PHE A 46 -10.18 -15.77 -25.20
C PHE A 46 -11.52 -16.47 -25.01
N GLY A 47 -11.60 -17.74 -25.44
CA GLY A 47 -12.80 -18.56 -25.30
C GLY A 47 -14.08 -17.85 -25.75
N THR A 48 -15.15 -17.98 -24.97
CA THR A 48 -16.44 -17.34 -25.24
C THR A 48 -16.48 -15.86 -24.87
N ALA A 49 -15.49 -15.36 -24.12
CA ALA A 49 -15.41 -13.96 -23.72
C ALA A 49 -15.02 -13.01 -24.87
N GLY A 50 -14.43 -13.55 -25.95
CA GLY A 50 -14.00 -12.77 -27.11
C GLY A 50 -12.68 -12.03 -26.88
N SER A 51 -12.50 -10.93 -27.60
CA SER A 51 -11.32 -10.05 -27.43
C SER A 51 -11.45 -9.18 -26.18
N TYR A 52 -10.32 -8.66 -25.71
CA TYR A 52 -10.25 -7.78 -24.54
C TYR A 52 -9.70 -6.42 -24.94
N VAL A 53 -10.06 -5.40 -24.17
CA VAL A 53 -9.39 -4.09 -24.22
C VAL A 53 -8.56 -3.89 -22.96
N ARG A 54 -7.43 -3.21 -23.11
CA ARG A 54 -6.59 -2.72 -22.03
C ARG A 54 -6.84 -1.23 -21.84
N ILE A 55 -7.17 -0.85 -20.61
CA ILE A 55 -7.35 0.53 -20.18
C ILE A 55 -6.29 0.82 -19.13
N SER A 56 -5.51 1.87 -19.31
CA SER A 56 -4.51 2.33 -18.33
C SER A 56 -4.84 3.77 -17.92
N GLY A 57 -4.56 4.12 -16.67
CA GLY A 57 -4.92 5.43 -16.16
C GLY A 57 -4.46 5.69 -14.73
N GLN A 58 -4.99 6.77 -14.17
CA GLN A 58 -4.74 7.19 -12.79
C GLN A 58 -6.04 7.48 -12.07
N ALA A 59 -6.18 6.94 -10.86
CA ALA A 59 -7.26 7.26 -9.94
C ALA A 59 -6.72 8.25 -8.88
N TYR A 60 -7.40 9.37 -8.74
CA TYR A 60 -7.16 10.40 -7.73
C TYR A 60 -8.19 10.19 -6.63
N GLY A 61 -7.74 10.06 -5.40
CA GLY A 61 -8.61 9.86 -4.26
C GLY A 61 -8.24 10.74 -3.09
N GLU A 62 -9.21 10.90 -2.20
CA GLU A 62 -9.14 11.75 -1.03
C GLU A 62 -9.69 10.98 0.16
N VAL A 63 -8.97 11.00 1.29
CA VAL A 63 -9.42 10.43 2.56
C VAL A 63 -9.60 11.50 3.62
N ASP A 64 -10.68 11.44 4.39
CA ASP A 64 -10.88 12.29 5.57
C ASP A 64 -10.02 11.72 6.72
N PRO A 65 -9.04 12.47 7.27
CA PRO A 65 -8.18 12.01 8.36
C PRO A 65 -8.92 11.78 9.69
N ASP A 66 -10.14 12.32 9.84
CA ASP A 66 -10.96 12.18 11.05
C ASP A 66 -12.10 11.16 10.91
N ASN A 67 -12.33 10.62 9.70
CA ASN A 67 -13.24 9.50 9.51
C ASN A 67 -12.72 8.27 10.29
N PRO A 68 -13.52 7.63 11.16
CA PRO A 68 -13.11 6.46 11.93
C PRO A 68 -12.49 5.32 11.09
N LEU A 69 -12.90 5.16 9.84
CA LEU A 69 -12.35 4.15 8.92
C LEU A 69 -10.93 4.48 8.43
N ASN A 70 -10.55 5.76 8.47
CA ASN A 70 -9.26 6.25 7.98
C ASN A 70 -8.30 6.60 9.12
N THR A 71 -8.79 6.94 10.31
CA THR A 71 -7.94 7.25 11.50
C THR A 71 -6.97 6.12 11.86
N ILE A 72 -7.25 4.88 11.43
CA ILE A 72 -6.36 3.75 11.60
C ILE A 72 -5.08 3.85 10.75
N ILE A 73 -5.07 4.70 9.71
CA ILE A 73 -3.91 4.92 8.86
C ILE A 73 -2.83 5.65 9.67
N GLN A 74 -1.66 5.03 9.76
CA GLN A 74 -0.54 5.58 10.51
C GLN A 74 -0.14 6.95 9.94
N ASP A 75 0.06 7.91 10.84
CA ASP A 75 0.45 9.29 10.55
C ASP A 75 -0.54 10.07 9.67
N ILE A 76 -1.78 9.61 9.49
CA ILE A 76 -2.78 10.30 8.63
C ILE A 76 -3.08 11.72 9.08
N ARG A 77 -3.11 11.98 10.39
CA ARG A 77 -3.32 13.31 10.98
C ARG A 77 -2.14 14.27 10.83
N LEU A 78 -0.98 13.74 10.43
CA LEU A 78 0.21 14.52 10.11
C LEU A 78 0.33 14.74 8.60
N ALA A 79 -0.56 14.17 7.80
CA ALA A 79 -0.55 14.38 6.36
C ALA A 79 -1.00 15.80 6.02
N PRO A 80 -0.46 16.42 4.95
CA PRO A 80 -0.99 17.67 4.42
C PRO A 80 -2.44 17.49 3.95
N LEU A 81 -3.25 18.50 4.22
CA LEU A 81 -4.66 18.54 3.81
C LEU A 81 -4.83 19.48 2.61
N ASN A 82 -5.70 19.12 1.68
CA ASN A 82 -6.12 20.02 0.62
C ASN A 82 -7.15 21.05 1.13
N ASN A 83 -7.64 21.92 0.24
CA ASN A 83 -8.61 22.97 0.59
C ASN A 83 -9.97 22.44 1.10
N ARG A 84 -10.24 21.14 0.95
CA ARG A 84 -11.43 20.46 1.50
C ARG A 84 -11.17 19.80 2.85
N GLY A 85 -9.96 19.87 3.38
CA GLY A 85 -9.58 19.17 4.62
C GLY A 85 -9.25 17.69 4.41
N MET A 86 -8.99 17.25 3.18
CA MET A 86 -8.77 15.86 2.83
C MET A 86 -7.29 15.55 2.56
N VAL A 87 -6.88 14.31 2.84
CA VAL A 87 -5.56 13.80 2.47
C VAL A 87 -5.64 13.18 1.07
N GLU A 88 -4.81 13.67 0.15
CA GLU A 88 -4.82 13.24 -1.25
C GLU A 88 -3.86 12.07 -1.51
N TYR A 89 -4.26 11.19 -2.42
CA TYR A 89 -3.37 10.20 -3.02
C TYR A 89 -3.66 10.04 -4.52
N ILE A 90 -2.70 9.46 -5.25
CA ILE A 90 -2.88 9.11 -6.65
C ILE A 90 -2.36 7.70 -6.90
N SER A 91 -3.15 6.88 -7.59
CA SER A 91 -2.81 5.49 -7.90
C SER A 91 -2.91 5.20 -9.39
N ASP A 92 -1.86 4.64 -9.97
CA ASP A 92 -1.90 4.10 -11.32
C ASP A 92 -2.73 2.80 -11.37
N PHE A 93 -3.50 2.61 -12.44
CA PHE A 93 -4.25 1.38 -12.67
C PHE A 93 -4.11 0.85 -14.10
N ILE A 94 -4.33 -0.45 -14.22
CA ILE A 94 -4.59 -1.14 -15.49
C ILE A 94 -5.87 -1.96 -15.32
N ILE A 95 -6.76 -1.91 -16.30
CA ILE A 95 -7.95 -2.75 -16.38
C ILE A 95 -7.90 -3.53 -17.71
N LEU A 96 -8.21 -4.82 -17.65
CA LEU A 96 -8.57 -5.64 -18.78
C LEU A 96 -10.03 -6.06 -18.64
N ARG A 97 -10.85 -5.74 -19.64
CA ARG A 97 -12.24 -6.19 -19.70
C ARG A 97 -12.57 -6.73 -21.10
N PRO A 98 -13.57 -7.62 -21.23
CA PRO A 98 -14.08 -8.02 -22.54
C PRO A 98 -14.41 -6.78 -23.38
N ALA A 99 -14.07 -6.81 -24.66
CA ALA A 99 -14.39 -5.73 -25.59
C ALA A 99 -15.92 -5.52 -25.67
N ASP A 100 -16.65 -6.64 -25.73
CA ASP A 100 -18.10 -6.73 -25.56
C ASP A 100 -18.42 -7.15 -24.12
N MET A 101 -18.91 -6.19 -23.31
CA MET A 101 -19.21 -6.42 -21.90
C MET A 101 -20.38 -7.37 -21.65
N SER A 102 -21.22 -7.68 -22.66
CA SER A 102 -22.26 -8.70 -22.52
C SER A 102 -21.67 -10.11 -22.34
N LYS A 103 -20.40 -10.29 -22.75
CA LYS A 103 -19.63 -11.53 -22.58
C LYS A 103 -18.83 -11.58 -21.28
N SER A 104 -18.93 -10.55 -20.44
CA SER A 104 -18.36 -10.60 -19.10
C SER A 104 -19.20 -11.51 -18.20
N ASN A 105 -18.53 -12.26 -17.32
CA ASN A 105 -19.21 -13.00 -16.27
C ASN A 105 -19.62 -12.11 -15.08
N GLY A 106 -19.19 -10.85 -15.06
CA GLY A 106 -19.47 -9.88 -13.99
C GLY A 106 -18.57 -10.03 -12.77
N VAL A 107 -17.49 -10.82 -12.82
CA VAL A 107 -16.54 -10.92 -11.71
C VAL A 107 -15.37 -9.96 -11.92
N LEU A 108 -15.23 -9.00 -11.00
CA LEU A 108 -14.09 -8.10 -10.92
C LEU A 108 -12.95 -8.78 -10.15
N PHE A 109 -11.78 -8.89 -10.75
CA PHE A 109 -10.62 -9.57 -10.19
C PHE A 109 -9.45 -8.59 -10.04
N LEU A 110 -9.17 -8.19 -8.81
CA LEU A 110 -7.97 -7.46 -8.45
C LEU A 110 -6.79 -8.42 -8.31
N SER A 111 -5.78 -8.28 -9.16
CA SER A 111 -4.46 -8.85 -8.91
C SER A 111 -3.58 -7.74 -8.35
N LEU A 112 -3.19 -7.84 -7.08
CA LEU A 112 -2.36 -6.81 -6.46
C LEU A 112 -0.97 -6.79 -7.11
N PRO A 113 -0.52 -5.65 -7.65
CA PRO A 113 0.83 -5.55 -8.17
C PRO A 113 1.84 -5.79 -7.05
N ASN A 114 2.91 -6.53 -7.36
CA ASN A 114 3.96 -6.85 -6.40
C ASN A 114 5.13 -5.88 -6.62
N ARG A 115 5.35 -4.97 -5.66
CA ARG A 115 6.32 -3.86 -5.79
C ARG A 115 6.12 -3.05 -7.09
N GLY A 116 4.85 -2.75 -7.39
CA GLY A 116 4.42 -2.05 -8.60
C GLY A 116 4.36 -2.91 -9.87
N ASN A 117 4.86 -4.15 -9.87
CA ASN A 117 4.80 -5.01 -11.06
C ASN A 117 3.43 -5.67 -11.19
N ALA A 118 2.72 -5.40 -12.28
CA ALA A 118 1.48 -6.10 -12.62
C ALA A 118 1.78 -7.57 -12.94
N LEU A 119 1.24 -8.50 -12.15
CA LEU A 119 1.42 -9.94 -12.38
C LEU A 119 0.72 -10.37 -13.68
N PRO A 120 1.25 -11.37 -14.41
CA PRO A 120 0.62 -11.89 -15.61
C PRO A 120 -0.81 -12.36 -15.36
N VAL A 121 -1.68 -12.17 -16.35
CA VAL A 121 -3.06 -12.68 -16.32
C VAL A 121 -3.13 -14.18 -16.51
N ASP A 122 -4.13 -14.80 -15.89
CA ASP A 122 -4.52 -16.16 -16.20
C ASP A 122 -5.47 -16.18 -17.41
N SER A 123 -5.03 -16.78 -18.52
CA SER A 123 -5.84 -16.94 -19.73
C SER A 123 -7.13 -17.74 -19.52
N VAL A 124 -7.19 -18.61 -18.51
CA VAL A 124 -8.41 -19.34 -18.14
C VAL A 124 -9.43 -18.36 -17.56
N LEU A 125 -9.01 -17.39 -16.75
CA LEU A 125 -9.90 -16.35 -16.25
C LEU A 125 -10.37 -15.43 -17.38
N LEU A 126 -9.48 -15.05 -18.31
CA LEU A 126 -9.89 -14.28 -19.48
C LEU A 126 -10.91 -15.05 -20.35
N SER A 127 -10.70 -16.35 -20.58
CA SER A 127 -11.63 -17.16 -21.38
C SER A 127 -13.02 -17.32 -20.74
N ARG A 128 -13.13 -17.06 -19.44
CA ARG A 128 -14.38 -17.06 -18.65
C ARG A 128 -15.02 -15.68 -18.50
N GLY A 129 -14.46 -14.62 -19.09
CA GLY A 129 -15.09 -13.29 -19.10
C GLY A 129 -14.85 -12.45 -17.84
N PHE A 130 -13.81 -12.74 -17.05
CA PHE A 130 -13.45 -11.93 -15.88
C PHE A 130 -13.02 -10.51 -16.28
N ILE A 131 -13.33 -9.53 -15.46
CA ILE A 131 -12.75 -8.19 -15.54
C ILE A 131 -11.52 -8.19 -14.64
N TYR A 132 -10.33 -8.05 -15.21
CA TYR A 132 -9.08 -8.04 -14.47
C TYR A 132 -8.64 -6.60 -14.21
N PHE A 133 -8.10 -6.31 -13.04
CA PHE A 133 -7.44 -5.03 -12.82
C PHE A 133 -6.28 -5.11 -11.83
N TRP A 134 -5.39 -4.14 -11.95
CA TRP A 134 -4.30 -3.87 -11.02
C TRP A 134 -4.40 -2.40 -10.63
N CYS A 135 -4.17 -2.13 -9.35
CA CYS A 135 -4.19 -0.80 -8.78
C CYS A 135 -2.95 -0.64 -7.91
N ALA A 136 -2.19 0.45 -8.08
CA ALA A 136 -1.00 0.71 -7.29
C ALA A 136 -1.39 1.00 -5.83
N TRP A 137 -0.71 0.34 -4.89
CA TRP A 137 -0.95 0.52 -3.46
C TRP A 137 0.32 0.86 -2.69
N GLN A 138 1.49 0.74 -3.32
CA GLN A 138 2.77 0.90 -2.65
C GLN A 138 3.42 2.24 -3.04
N GLY A 139 3.40 3.20 -2.11
CA GLY A 139 3.84 4.58 -2.34
C GLY A 139 5.35 4.81 -2.36
N ASP A 140 6.15 3.85 -1.91
CA ASP A 140 7.62 3.94 -1.89
C ASP A 140 8.29 3.30 -3.12
N VAL A 141 7.53 2.85 -4.13
CA VAL A 141 8.11 2.27 -5.37
C VAL A 141 8.56 3.38 -6.34
N LEU A 142 9.78 3.24 -6.87
CA LEU A 142 10.34 4.14 -7.89
C LEU A 142 9.94 3.71 -9.30
N ARG A 143 9.79 4.72 -10.18
CA ARG A 143 9.53 4.55 -11.62
C ARG A 143 10.61 3.67 -12.27
N GLY A 144 10.17 2.78 -13.17
CA GLY A 144 11.03 1.93 -13.99
C GLY A 144 10.33 0.61 -14.32
N ASN A 145 10.79 -0.09 -15.36
CA ASN A 145 10.27 -1.42 -15.76
C ASN A 145 8.74 -1.51 -15.85
N ASN A 146 8.05 -0.45 -16.29
CA ASN A 146 6.59 -0.37 -16.38
C ASN A 146 5.84 -0.61 -15.05
N ARG A 147 6.46 -0.36 -13.90
CA ARG A 147 5.78 -0.43 -12.60
C ARG A 147 4.62 0.56 -12.51
N LEU A 148 3.51 0.11 -11.93
CA LEU A 148 2.43 0.93 -11.44
C LEU A 148 2.88 1.67 -10.18
N LEU A 149 2.68 2.98 -10.16
CA LEU A 149 3.12 3.85 -9.07
C LEU A 149 1.94 4.37 -8.28
N MET A 150 2.16 4.53 -6.98
CA MET A 150 1.27 5.28 -6.11
C MET A 150 2.03 6.49 -5.59
N ARG A 151 1.34 7.62 -5.46
CA ARG A 151 1.84 8.84 -4.82
C ARG A 151 1.04 9.07 -3.56
N VAL A 152 1.75 9.19 -2.45
CA VAL A 152 1.22 9.51 -1.12
C VAL A 152 2.03 10.67 -0.55
N PRO A 153 1.47 11.48 0.35
CA PRO A 153 2.20 12.56 0.97
C PRO A 153 3.18 12.03 2.02
N TYR A 154 4.12 12.91 2.38
CA TYR A 154 4.87 12.79 3.62
C TYR A 154 4.03 13.29 4.78
N ALA A 155 4.16 12.65 5.94
CA ALA A 155 3.67 13.17 7.19
C ALA A 155 4.63 14.25 7.72
N GLY A 156 4.06 15.31 8.31
CA GLY A 156 4.79 16.45 8.87
C GLY A 156 4.00 17.15 9.98
N ASP A 157 4.69 17.95 10.79
CA ASP A 157 4.07 18.79 11.80
C ASP A 157 3.83 20.19 11.22
N ASN A 158 2.57 20.51 10.90
CA ASN A 158 2.20 21.76 10.23
C ASN A 158 3.01 22.03 8.95
N GLY A 159 3.25 20.96 8.17
CA GLY A 159 4.06 21.01 6.94
C GLY A 159 5.57 20.95 7.15
N ASN A 160 6.05 20.92 8.40
CA ASN A 160 7.48 20.75 8.70
C ASN A 160 7.86 19.26 8.73
N THR A 161 9.10 18.99 8.31
CA THR A 161 9.72 17.67 8.40
C THR A 161 9.65 17.13 9.83
N ILE A 162 9.21 15.87 9.95
CA ILE A 162 9.33 15.09 11.18
C ILE A 162 10.39 14.01 11.01
N GLY A 163 11.13 13.76 12.08
CA GLY A 163 12.13 12.71 12.16
C GLY A 163 11.71 11.56 13.06
N GLY A 164 12.44 10.45 12.97
CA GLY A 164 12.35 9.37 13.94
C GLY A 164 13.38 8.28 13.71
N ILE A 165 13.54 7.42 14.71
CA ILE A 165 14.51 6.33 14.64
C ILE A 165 13.99 5.27 13.66
N LEU A 166 14.85 4.89 12.72
CA LEU A 166 14.61 3.80 11.79
C LEU A 166 15.74 2.77 11.93
N ARG A 167 15.34 1.51 12.13
CA ARG A 167 16.19 0.34 11.98
C ARG A 167 16.00 -0.24 10.59
N THR A 168 17.09 -0.48 9.88
CA THR A 168 17.07 -1.11 8.56
C THR A 168 18.16 -2.17 8.47
N GLU A 169 17.88 -3.22 7.72
CA GLU A 169 18.84 -4.28 7.44
C GLU A 169 19.27 -4.27 5.98
N TYR A 170 20.50 -4.71 5.75
CA TYR A 170 21.07 -4.91 4.43
C TYR A 170 21.75 -6.25 4.30
N GLN A 171 21.51 -6.88 3.16
CA GLN A 171 22.14 -8.11 2.69
C GLN A 171 22.55 -7.87 1.24
N VAL A 172 23.72 -8.35 0.86
CA VAL A 172 24.27 -8.15 -0.50
C VAL A 172 24.64 -9.48 -1.12
N ASN A 173 24.29 -9.67 -2.39
CA ASN A 173 24.64 -10.89 -3.15
C ASN A 173 26.09 -10.86 -3.65
N SER A 174 26.68 -9.67 -3.73
CA SER A 174 28.06 -9.44 -4.13
C SER A 174 28.61 -8.26 -3.34
N GLU A 175 29.94 -8.21 -3.21
CA GLU A 175 30.60 -7.08 -2.57
C GLU A 175 30.19 -5.75 -3.22
N THR A 176 29.91 -4.74 -2.40
CA THR A 176 29.61 -3.38 -2.86
C THR A 176 30.05 -2.35 -1.83
N THR A 177 30.50 -1.18 -2.26
CA THR A 177 30.93 -0.12 -1.34
C THR A 177 29.79 0.78 -0.87
N THR A 178 28.65 0.76 -1.57
CA THR A 178 27.54 1.71 -1.38
C THR A 178 26.19 1.01 -1.49
N LEU A 179 25.25 1.40 -0.63
CA LEU A 179 23.84 1.00 -0.66
C LEU A 179 22.93 2.23 -0.55
N ASN A 180 21.69 2.14 -1.04
CA ASN A 180 20.67 3.13 -0.70
C ASN A 180 20.11 2.81 0.70
N LEU A 181 19.69 3.81 1.47
CA LEU A 181 19.25 3.60 2.85
C LEU A 181 18.01 2.72 2.98
N SER A 182 17.16 2.64 1.95
CA SER A 182 16.03 1.70 1.89
C SER A 182 16.29 0.44 1.08
N SER A 183 17.51 0.22 0.58
CA SER A 183 17.85 -1.04 -0.07
C SER A 183 17.63 -2.21 0.89
N GLY A 184 17.08 -3.27 0.35
CA GLY A 184 16.86 -4.55 1.02
C GLY A 184 16.93 -5.64 -0.02
N PHE A 185 17.06 -6.89 0.43
CA PHE A 185 17.28 -8.03 -0.45
C PHE A 185 16.23 -8.12 -1.58
N PHE A 186 14.96 -7.87 -1.28
CA PHE A 186 13.86 -7.93 -2.24
C PHE A 186 13.49 -6.60 -2.91
N THR A 187 14.04 -5.47 -2.43
CA THR A 187 13.69 -4.13 -2.93
C THR A 187 14.77 -3.52 -3.82
N GLY A 188 16.04 -3.90 -3.61
CA GLY A 188 17.18 -3.39 -4.37
C GLY A 188 17.23 -1.85 -4.38
N GLN A 189 17.40 -1.26 -5.56
CA GLN A 189 17.45 0.20 -5.77
C GLN A 189 16.12 0.77 -6.28
N THR A 190 15.02 0.03 -6.12
CA THR A 190 13.75 0.33 -6.79
C THR A 190 12.73 1.03 -5.89
N HIS A 191 13.17 1.48 -4.71
CA HIS A 191 12.32 2.06 -3.69
C HIS A 191 12.92 3.37 -3.15
N TYR A 192 12.04 4.30 -2.74
CA TYR A 192 12.40 5.54 -2.07
C TYR A 192 13.16 5.25 -0.78
N SER A 193 14.21 6.03 -0.50
CA SER A 193 14.94 5.98 0.76
C SER A 193 14.42 7.05 1.71
N TYR A 194 14.14 6.66 2.95
CA TYR A 194 13.97 7.65 4.00
C TYR A 194 15.34 8.27 4.27
N GLU A 195 15.45 9.57 4.06
CA GLU A 195 16.72 10.26 4.19
C GLU A 195 17.13 10.39 5.66
N THR A 196 18.44 10.39 5.93
CA THR A 196 18.94 10.78 7.26
C THR A 196 18.71 12.28 7.51
N VAL A 197 18.41 12.65 8.76
CA VAL A 197 18.31 14.06 9.18
C VAL A 197 19.65 14.79 9.15
N ARG A 198 20.76 14.05 9.26
CA ARG A 198 22.12 14.62 9.30
C ARG A 198 23.16 13.65 8.73
N LEU A 199 24.23 14.21 8.20
CA LEU A 199 25.36 13.43 7.63
C LEU A 199 26.36 12.97 8.70
N ASP A 200 26.41 13.65 9.85
CA ASP A 200 27.21 13.22 11.00
C ASP A 200 26.60 11.96 11.61
N ASN A 201 27.36 10.87 11.54
CA ASN A 201 26.94 9.57 12.03
C ASN A 201 27.18 9.38 13.54
N THR A 202 27.70 10.38 14.26
CA THR A 202 27.91 10.32 15.70
C THR A 202 26.59 9.99 16.43
N GLY A 203 26.66 9.00 17.34
CA GLY A 203 25.50 8.51 18.10
C GLY A 203 24.54 7.61 17.30
N LEU A 204 24.86 7.29 16.04
CA LEU A 204 24.15 6.30 15.23
C LEU A 204 24.94 4.98 15.21
N SER A 205 24.28 3.88 14.87
CA SER A 205 24.88 2.55 14.94
C SER A 205 24.80 1.82 13.61
N LEU A 206 25.94 1.27 13.18
CA LEU A 206 26.00 0.24 12.15
C LEU A 206 26.62 -1.00 12.78
N THR A 207 25.96 -2.14 12.63
CA THR A 207 26.47 -3.43 13.09
C THR A 207 26.39 -4.46 11.97
N ARG A 208 27.08 -5.58 12.15
CA ARG A 208 26.93 -6.77 11.31
C ARG A 208 26.81 -8.03 12.15
N ARG A 209 26.21 -9.07 11.58
CA ARG A 209 26.12 -10.42 12.16
C ARG A 209 25.96 -11.45 11.05
N VAL A 210 26.23 -12.73 11.33
CA VAL A 210 26.08 -13.79 10.32
C VAL A 210 24.68 -14.40 10.39
N LEU A 211 24.26 -14.81 11.59
CA LEU A 211 22.91 -15.28 11.87
C LEU A 211 22.11 -14.24 12.64
N GLU A 212 20.78 -14.33 12.57
CA GLU A 212 19.94 -13.33 13.20
C GLU A 212 20.10 -13.26 14.72
N SER A 213 20.28 -14.42 15.36
CA SER A 213 20.47 -14.54 16.80
C SER A 213 21.89 -14.21 17.27
N ASP A 214 22.84 -14.02 16.36
CA ASP A 214 24.23 -13.78 16.73
C ASP A 214 24.39 -12.41 17.41
N PRO A 215 25.38 -12.26 18.33
CA PRO A 215 25.77 -10.96 18.84
C PRO A 215 26.11 -10.00 17.70
N ARG A 216 25.68 -8.74 17.84
CA ARG A 216 25.97 -7.67 16.88
C ARG A 216 27.43 -7.25 17.00
N ASP A 217 28.19 -7.39 15.91
CA ASP A 217 29.54 -6.85 15.77
C ASP A 217 29.45 -5.38 15.34
N THR A 218 29.89 -4.46 16.19
CA THR A 218 29.81 -3.02 15.91
C THR A 218 30.82 -2.62 14.85
N ILE A 219 30.36 -1.94 13.80
CA ILE A 219 31.23 -1.29 12.81
C ILE A 219 31.51 0.13 13.30
N PRO A 220 32.77 0.50 13.58
CA PRO A 220 33.10 1.84 14.09
C PRO A 220 32.62 2.95 13.15
N ASN A 221 32.16 4.07 13.72
CA ASN A 221 31.66 5.23 12.95
C ASN A 221 32.70 5.83 11.98
N SER A 222 33.99 5.57 12.19
CA SER A 222 35.08 5.94 11.28
C SER A 222 35.18 5.08 10.02
N GLU A 223 34.45 3.97 9.95
CA GLU A 223 34.47 3.01 8.84
C GLU A 223 33.26 3.12 7.91
N TRP A 224 32.24 3.90 8.26
CA TRP A 224 31.06 4.11 7.42
C TRP A 224 30.63 5.58 7.39
N ALA A 225 29.91 5.98 6.35
CA ALA A 225 29.43 7.36 6.20
C ALA A 225 28.13 7.41 5.40
N PHE A 226 27.32 8.46 5.62
CA PHE A 226 26.19 8.78 4.74
C PHE A 226 26.69 9.44 3.45
N SER A 227 26.93 8.62 2.44
CA SER A 227 27.66 9.02 1.25
C SER A 227 27.55 8.01 0.11
N ASP A 228 28.10 8.39 -1.04
CA ASP A 228 28.20 7.60 -2.27
C ASP A 228 29.66 7.35 -2.66
N CYS A 229 30.18 6.17 -2.30
CA CYS A 229 31.51 5.70 -2.69
C CYS A 229 31.58 5.15 -4.13
N THR A 230 30.47 5.12 -4.88
CA THR A 230 30.54 4.84 -6.34
C THR A 230 31.07 6.04 -7.12
N LYS A 231 31.05 7.23 -6.50
CA LYS A 231 31.48 8.51 -7.10
C LYS A 231 32.79 9.07 -6.52
N GLY A 232 33.45 8.32 -5.63
CA GLY A 232 34.70 8.75 -5.00
C GLY A 232 35.22 7.71 -4.01
N ARG A 233 36.50 7.79 -3.65
CA ARG A 233 37.07 6.94 -2.59
C ARG A 233 36.42 7.28 -1.25
N PHE A 234 36.38 6.31 -0.33
CA PHE A 234 35.88 6.51 1.03
C PHE A 234 36.50 7.78 1.68
N PRO A 235 35.68 8.67 2.29
CA PRO A 235 34.28 8.48 2.65
C PRO A 235 33.26 8.71 1.53
N GLY A 236 33.66 8.95 0.28
CA GLY A 236 32.74 9.16 -0.85
C GLY A 236 32.15 10.57 -0.89
N ILE A 237 31.17 10.80 -1.77
CA ILE A 237 30.45 12.09 -1.85
C ILE A 237 29.29 12.07 -0.85
N PRO A 238 29.13 13.07 0.04
CA PRO A 238 28.04 13.08 1.02
C PRO A 238 26.64 12.91 0.39
N SER A 239 25.79 12.13 1.03
CA SER A 239 24.44 11.81 0.54
C SER A 239 23.50 11.49 1.70
N THR A 240 22.31 12.09 1.71
CA THR A 240 21.30 11.82 2.75
C THR A 240 20.53 10.52 2.51
N SER A 241 20.66 9.87 1.35
CA SER A 241 19.89 8.70 0.94
C SER A 241 20.73 7.45 0.71
N LYS A 242 22.04 7.52 0.95
CA LYS A 242 22.98 6.43 0.76
C LYS A 242 23.89 6.22 1.96
N ILE A 243 24.44 5.01 2.06
CA ILE A 243 25.44 4.63 3.03
C ILE A 243 26.63 3.98 2.31
N SER A 244 27.83 4.35 2.71
CA SER A 244 29.07 3.74 2.24
C SER A 244 29.86 3.11 3.38
N LEU A 245 30.57 2.02 3.08
CA LEU A 245 31.39 1.26 4.01
C LEU A 245 32.83 1.15 3.46
N LYS A 246 33.82 1.51 4.28
CA LYS A 246 35.24 1.65 3.89
C LYS A 246 35.83 0.40 3.23
N ASN A 247 35.49 -0.77 3.76
CA ASN A 247 35.93 -2.08 3.26
C ASN A 247 34.81 -2.86 2.55
N GLY A 248 33.76 -2.15 2.10
CA GLY A 248 32.63 -2.73 1.41
C GLY A 248 31.68 -3.53 2.31
N PHE A 249 30.42 -3.58 1.87
CA PHE A 249 29.45 -4.56 2.32
C PHE A 249 29.77 -5.90 1.66
N GLN A 250 29.84 -6.95 2.46
CA GLN A 250 30.24 -8.30 2.07
C GLN A 250 29.03 -9.24 2.11
N PRO A 251 28.93 -10.23 1.21
CA PRO A 251 27.92 -11.28 1.33
C PRO A 251 28.01 -12.05 2.65
N ASN A 252 26.93 -12.75 3.00
CA ASN A 252 26.79 -13.57 4.21
C ASN A 252 26.75 -12.81 5.55
N TYR A 253 26.65 -11.48 5.51
CA TYR A 253 26.37 -10.67 6.68
C TYR A 253 24.99 -10.01 6.58
N ILE A 254 24.32 -9.94 7.74
CA ILE A 254 23.20 -9.05 7.99
C ILE A 254 23.78 -7.77 8.59
N TYR A 255 23.80 -6.70 7.81
CA TYR A 255 24.13 -5.37 8.30
C TYR A 255 22.89 -4.73 8.91
N GLU A 256 23.00 -4.11 10.07
CA GLU A 256 21.91 -3.39 10.73
C GLU A 256 22.32 -1.95 10.97
N LEU A 257 21.59 -1.01 10.37
CA LEU A 257 21.74 0.42 10.59
C LEU A 257 20.58 0.93 11.43
N ILE A 258 20.91 1.65 12.51
CA ILE A 258 19.98 2.42 13.32
C ILE A 258 20.34 3.89 13.17
N TYR A 259 19.45 4.66 12.55
CA TYR A 259 19.66 6.07 12.27
C TYR A 259 18.38 6.88 12.47
N THR A 260 18.51 8.21 12.49
CA THR A 260 17.35 9.10 12.51
C THR A 260 16.97 9.48 11.08
N ALA A 261 15.86 8.92 10.61
CA ALA A 261 15.29 9.20 9.31
C ALA A 261 14.33 10.40 9.38
N LYS A 262 13.99 10.98 8.24
CA LYS A 262 12.99 12.06 8.10
C LYS A 262 11.99 11.80 6.98
N ASP A 263 10.91 12.59 7.03
CA ASP A 263 9.85 12.64 6.01
C ASP A 263 9.23 11.25 5.78
N PRO A 264 8.55 10.66 6.79
CA PRO A 264 7.86 9.38 6.63
C PRO A 264 6.71 9.53 5.64
N LEU A 265 6.57 8.57 4.73
CA LEU A 265 5.43 8.49 3.82
C LEU A 265 4.20 7.95 4.55
N VAL A 266 3.02 8.51 4.26
CA VAL A 266 1.73 8.00 4.76
C VAL A 266 1.31 6.79 3.92
N LEU A 267 2.08 5.70 4.04
CA LEU A 267 1.96 4.53 3.18
C LEU A 267 0.64 3.76 3.36
N GLY A 268 -0.01 3.85 4.53
CA GLY A 268 -1.28 3.18 4.79
C GLY A 268 -2.43 3.64 3.88
N LEU A 269 -2.29 4.79 3.20
CA LEU A 269 -3.20 5.21 2.12
C LEU A 269 -3.30 4.17 1.00
N GLY A 270 -2.32 3.29 0.83
CA GLY A 270 -2.40 2.15 -0.08
C GLY A 270 -3.60 1.25 0.17
N PHE A 271 -4.02 1.07 1.42
CA PHE A 271 -5.23 0.31 1.75
C PHE A 271 -6.51 1.05 1.33
N ALA A 272 -6.56 2.37 1.60
CA ALA A 272 -7.68 3.21 1.17
C ALA A 272 -7.80 3.24 -0.36
N ALA A 273 -6.68 3.40 -1.09
CA ALA A 273 -6.68 3.40 -2.54
C ALA A 273 -7.27 2.11 -3.15
N ILE A 274 -6.95 0.95 -2.58
CA ILE A 274 -7.54 -0.32 -3.00
C ILE A 274 -9.02 -0.38 -2.65
N ARG A 275 -9.42 -0.02 -1.42
CA ARG A 275 -10.82 0.02 -0.99
C ARG A 275 -11.67 0.91 -1.91
N ASP A 276 -11.23 2.15 -2.09
CA ASP A 276 -12.01 3.22 -2.74
C ASP A 276 -12.10 3.02 -4.25
N PHE A 277 -10.98 2.66 -4.90
CA PHE A 277 -11.02 2.43 -6.35
C PHE A 277 -11.78 1.15 -6.70
N SER A 278 -11.70 0.11 -5.86
CA SER A 278 -12.50 -1.10 -6.07
C SER A 278 -13.98 -0.82 -5.86
N SER A 279 -14.37 -0.14 -4.77
CA SER A 279 -15.77 0.26 -4.54
C SER A 279 -16.30 1.12 -5.70
N PHE A 280 -15.52 2.10 -6.18
CA PHE A 280 -15.84 2.89 -7.37
C PHE A 280 -16.09 2.02 -8.60
N LEU A 281 -15.20 1.07 -8.91
CA LEU A 281 -15.34 0.15 -10.04
C LEU A 281 -16.51 -0.83 -9.88
N ILE A 282 -17.05 -1.03 -8.67
CA ILE A 282 -18.20 -1.92 -8.43
C ILE A 282 -19.51 -1.12 -8.56
N HIS A 283 -19.55 0.11 -8.07
CA HIS A 283 -20.81 0.81 -7.80
C HIS A 283 -21.03 2.07 -8.65
N GLU A 284 -19.99 2.77 -9.05
CA GLU A 284 -20.11 4.14 -9.55
C GLU A 284 -20.00 4.21 -11.07
N MET A 285 -20.96 4.90 -11.70
CA MET A 285 -20.97 5.13 -13.15
C MET A 285 -20.03 6.26 -13.58
N LYS A 286 -19.75 7.20 -12.68
CA LYS A 286 -18.93 8.39 -12.91
C LYS A 286 -18.21 8.78 -11.63
N ASP A 287 -17.05 9.42 -11.77
CA ASP A 287 -16.38 10.10 -10.66
C ASP A 287 -17.04 11.44 -10.31
N GLU A 288 -16.55 12.11 -9.27
CA GLU A 288 -17.08 13.43 -8.87
C GLU A 288 -16.89 14.52 -9.93
N ALA A 289 -15.81 14.42 -10.73
CA ALA A 289 -15.55 15.30 -11.85
C ALA A 289 -16.44 15.01 -13.08
N GLY A 290 -17.31 14.00 -13.00
CA GLY A 290 -18.23 13.60 -14.07
C GLY A 290 -17.62 12.71 -15.16
N ASN A 291 -16.36 12.28 -15.02
CA ASN A 291 -15.76 11.34 -15.96
C ASN A 291 -16.37 9.95 -15.78
N PRO A 292 -16.66 9.23 -16.87
CA PRO A 292 -17.22 7.88 -16.78
C PRO A 292 -16.24 6.92 -16.12
N SER A 293 -16.78 5.98 -15.33
CA SER A 293 -16.04 4.81 -14.87
C SER A 293 -15.50 4.03 -16.08
N PRO A 294 -14.28 3.44 -16.00
CA PRO A 294 -13.73 2.60 -17.06
C PRO A 294 -14.61 1.38 -17.42
N LEU A 295 -15.56 1.02 -16.56
CA LEU A 295 -16.51 -0.07 -16.75
C LEU A 295 -17.92 0.40 -17.16
N ALA A 296 -18.15 1.71 -17.24
CA ALA A 296 -19.41 2.31 -17.68
C ALA A 296 -19.39 2.55 -19.20
N LEU A 297 -19.83 1.56 -19.98
CA LEU A 297 -19.97 1.73 -21.43
C LEU A 297 -21.25 2.52 -21.79
N GLU A 298 -21.27 3.08 -23.00
CA GLU A 298 -22.43 3.79 -23.52
C GLU A 298 -23.70 2.93 -23.45
N GLY A 299 -24.82 3.52 -23.02
CA GLY A 299 -26.09 2.84 -22.85
C GLY A 299 -26.24 2.05 -21.53
N MET A 300 -25.18 1.89 -20.74
CA MET A 300 -25.30 1.27 -19.41
C MET A 300 -25.92 2.24 -18.40
N THR A 301 -26.80 1.71 -17.54
CA THR A 301 -27.40 2.43 -16.41
C THR A 301 -26.83 2.01 -15.06
N LYS A 302 -26.03 0.94 -15.03
CA LYS A 302 -25.33 0.43 -13.86
C LYS A 302 -24.07 -0.34 -14.28
N ILE A 303 -23.11 -0.43 -13.38
CA ILE A 303 -21.92 -1.27 -13.56
C ILE A 303 -22.32 -2.76 -13.47
N PRO A 304 -21.92 -3.62 -14.42
CA PRO A 304 -22.33 -5.04 -14.44
C PRO A 304 -21.45 -5.95 -13.56
N VAL A 305 -20.88 -5.44 -12.46
CA VAL A 305 -20.13 -6.24 -11.49
C VAL A 305 -21.09 -6.93 -10.53
N LYS A 306 -20.95 -8.24 -10.38
CA LYS A 306 -21.77 -9.14 -9.55
C LYS A 306 -21.01 -9.66 -8.33
N ALA A 307 -19.69 -9.75 -8.44
CA ALA A 307 -18.81 -10.16 -7.34
C ALA A 307 -17.40 -9.58 -7.56
N ALA A 308 -16.69 -9.30 -6.47
CA ALA A 308 -15.31 -8.82 -6.51
C ALA A 308 -14.36 -9.76 -5.75
N ILE A 309 -13.21 -10.05 -6.33
CA ILE A 309 -12.16 -10.92 -5.76
C ILE A 309 -10.84 -10.17 -5.73
N MET A 310 -10.14 -10.22 -4.61
CA MET A 310 -8.76 -9.72 -4.48
C MET A 310 -7.79 -10.89 -4.35
N GLN A 311 -6.69 -10.85 -5.12
CA GLN A 311 -5.57 -11.78 -4.99
C GLN A 311 -4.28 -11.03 -4.65
N GLY A 312 -3.59 -11.53 -3.63
CA GLY A 312 -2.21 -11.18 -3.31
C GLY A 312 -1.28 -12.37 -3.51
N VAL A 313 -0.07 -12.14 -4.01
CA VAL A 313 0.96 -13.16 -4.23
C VAL A 313 2.28 -12.69 -3.60
N SER A 314 2.92 -13.54 -2.78
CA SER A 314 4.17 -13.19 -2.09
C SER A 314 3.96 -11.96 -1.20
N GLN A 315 4.72 -10.88 -1.38
CA GLN A 315 4.56 -9.61 -0.67
C GLN A 315 3.09 -9.12 -0.61
N SER A 316 2.35 -9.18 -1.72
CA SER A 316 0.96 -8.69 -1.74
C SER A 316 -0.02 -9.64 -1.05
N SER A 317 0.37 -10.88 -0.71
CA SER A 317 -0.39 -11.74 0.21
C SER A 317 -0.36 -11.19 1.65
N ASN A 318 0.73 -10.55 2.06
CA ASN A 318 0.80 -9.88 3.36
C ASN A 318 -0.10 -8.62 3.39
N PHE A 319 -0.25 -7.97 2.23
CA PHE A 319 -1.19 -6.85 2.06
C PHE A 319 -2.64 -7.30 2.28
N THR A 320 -3.10 -8.38 1.64
CA THR A 320 -4.50 -8.84 1.77
C THR A 320 -4.86 -9.14 3.23
N ARG A 321 -3.93 -9.75 3.98
CA ARG A 321 -4.11 -10.05 5.40
C ARG A 321 -4.23 -8.79 6.25
N THR A 322 -3.36 -7.80 6.00
CA THR A 322 -3.38 -6.53 6.74
C THR A 322 -4.59 -5.67 6.36
N PHE A 323 -5.00 -5.69 5.09
CA PHE A 323 -6.21 -5.03 4.60
C PHE A 323 -7.44 -5.51 5.37
N LEU A 324 -7.59 -6.83 5.56
CA LEU A 324 -8.68 -7.41 6.34
C LEU A 324 -8.56 -7.12 7.84
N PHE A 325 -7.36 -7.30 8.42
CA PHE A 325 -7.08 -7.02 9.83
C PHE A 325 -7.40 -5.58 10.22
N LEU A 326 -7.06 -4.62 9.35
CA LEU A 326 -7.33 -3.21 9.57
C LEU A 326 -8.76 -2.79 9.22
N GLY A 327 -9.55 -3.66 8.58
CA GLY A 327 -10.99 -3.47 8.34
C GLY A 327 -11.33 -2.80 7.02
N PHE A 328 -10.39 -2.71 6.08
CA PHE A 328 -10.59 -2.00 4.81
C PHE A 328 -11.52 -2.71 3.82
N ASN A 329 -12.06 -3.89 4.14
CA ASN A 329 -13.09 -4.52 3.31
C ASN A 329 -14.48 -3.89 3.47
N GLN A 330 -14.62 -2.93 4.38
CA GLN A 330 -15.76 -2.02 4.46
C GLN A 330 -15.39 -0.69 3.80
N ASP A 331 -16.18 -0.23 2.83
CA ASP A 331 -16.06 1.12 2.28
C ASP A 331 -16.70 2.18 3.19
N GLU A 332 -16.53 3.46 2.84
CA GLU A 332 -17.05 4.55 3.67
C GLU A 332 -18.58 4.66 3.68
N LYS A 333 -19.27 3.96 2.77
CA LYS A 333 -20.72 3.80 2.76
C LYS A 333 -21.17 2.57 3.56
N GLY A 334 -20.24 1.86 4.19
CA GLY A 334 -20.49 0.66 4.97
C GLY A 334 -20.66 -0.61 4.13
N LEU A 335 -20.44 -0.55 2.82
CA LEU A 335 -20.59 -1.69 1.92
C LEU A 335 -19.33 -2.57 1.92
N LYS A 336 -19.54 -3.85 1.66
CA LYS A 336 -18.46 -4.81 1.45
C LYS A 336 -17.81 -4.59 0.08
N VAL A 337 -16.48 -4.48 0.05
CA VAL A 337 -15.71 -4.26 -1.19
C VAL A 337 -15.41 -5.56 -1.93
N PHE A 338 -14.84 -6.57 -1.25
CA PHE A 338 -14.52 -7.85 -1.86
C PHE A 338 -15.35 -8.99 -1.27
N ASP A 339 -15.88 -9.86 -2.14
CA ASP A 339 -16.59 -11.09 -1.78
C ASP A 339 -15.64 -12.27 -1.57
N GLY A 340 -14.44 -12.20 -2.16
CA GLY A 340 -13.41 -13.22 -2.04
C GLY A 340 -12.02 -12.62 -1.92
N VAL A 341 -11.18 -13.21 -1.08
CA VAL A 341 -9.77 -12.84 -0.95
C VAL A 341 -8.91 -14.11 -1.04
N ASN A 342 -8.01 -14.14 -2.02
CA ASN A 342 -7.00 -15.18 -2.18
C ASN A 342 -5.63 -14.65 -1.71
N SER A 343 -5.16 -15.18 -0.58
CA SER A 343 -3.82 -14.89 -0.06
C SER A 343 -2.89 -16.04 -0.45
N HIS A 344 -2.09 -15.84 -1.50
CA HIS A 344 -1.21 -16.85 -2.07
C HIS A 344 0.26 -16.62 -1.68
N SER A 345 0.84 -17.57 -0.96
CA SER A 345 2.24 -17.57 -0.51
C SER A 345 2.59 -16.31 0.28
N GLY A 346 2.19 -16.26 1.56
CA GLY A 346 2.51 -15.18 2.48
C GLY A 346 1.53 -15.18 3.65
N THR A 347 2.06 -15.38 4.86
CA THR A 347 1.31 -15.57 6.12
C THR A 347 1.47 -14.41 7.08
N ARG A 348 2.32 -13.44 6.74
CA ARG A 348 2.62 -12.27 7.57
C ARG A 348 1.58 -11.17 7.39
N ARG A 349 1.68 -10.15 8.21
CA ARG A 349 1.16 -8.82 7.89
C ARG A 349 2.21 -8.02 7.13
N ILE A 350 1.82 -6.90 6.56
CA ILE A 350 2.71 -6.02 5.80
C ILE A 350 3.00 -4.75 6.60
N SER A 351 4.26 -4.30 6.58
CA SER A 351 4.69 -3.05 7.21
C SER A 351 4.33 -1.82 6.37
N LEU A 352 3.08 -1.72 5.95
CA LEU A 352 2.57 -0.58 5.18
C LEU A 352 1.95 0.49 6.09
N ASN A 353 1.43 0.10 7.26
CA ASN A 353 0.75 1.00 8.18
C ASN A 353 1.57 1.26 9.45
N ILE A 354 2.84 1.60 9.27
CA ILE A 354 3.77 2.00 10.34
C ILE A 354 4.58 3.21 9.87
N ARG A 355 5.08 4.01 10.81
CA ARG A 355 5.98 5.12 10.47
C ARG A 355 7.27 4.56 9.89
N PHE A 356 7.75 5.16 8.81
CA PHE A 356 8.89 4.65 8.03
C PHE A 356 8.70 3.20 7.53
N GLY A 357 7.47 2.84 7.16
CA GLY A 357 7.15 1.51 6.63
C GLY A 357 7.99 1.11 5.42
N ARG A 358 8.37 -0.18 5.37
CA ARG A 358 9.14 -0.81 4.28
C ARG A 358 8.43 -2.09 3.80
N PRO A 359 7.30 -1.96 3.10
CA PRO A 359 6.44 -3.09 2.74
C PRO A 359 7.09 -4.12 1.79
N GLY A 360 8.31 -3.86 1.29
CA GLY A 360 9.04 -4.76 0.42
C GLY A 360 9.84 -5.87 1.11
N GLY A 361 9.96 -5.86 2.44
CA GLY A 361 10.76 -6.82 3.21
C GLY A 361 10.22 -8.26 3.23
N GLY A 362 11.12 -9.24 3.44
CA GLY A 362 10.80 -10.66 3.43
C GLY A 362 10.40 -11.22 4.79
N GLY A 363 11.07 -10.81 5.86
CA GLY A 363 10.94 -11.39 7.21
C GLY A 363 11.36 -12.84 7.27
N LEU A 364 12.35 -13.18 6.46
CA LEU A 364 12.98 -14.49 6.44
C LEU A 364 14.08 -14.54 7.50
N GLN A 365 14.67 -15.72 7.71
CA GLN A 365 15.75 -15.91 8.69
C GLN A 365 16.94 -14.94 8.49
N HIS A 366 17.26 -14.58 7.25
CA HIS A 366 18.41 -13.73 6.95
C HIS A 366 18.02 -12.32 6.46
N GLU A 367 16.72 -12.07 6.22
CA GLU A 367 16.21 -10.81 5.65
C GLU A 367 15.03 -10.23 6.45
N ASP A 368 15.22 -9.06 7.07
CA ASP A 368 14.19 -8.25 7.70
C ASP A 368 13.41 -9.00 8.80
N HIS A 369 14.04 -9.97 9.47
CA HIS A 369 13.39 -10.88 10.42
C HIS A 369 12.65 -10.13 11.54
N LEU A 370 13.33 -9.13 12.12
CA LEU A 370 12.82 -8.28 13.19
C LEU A 370 12.15 -6.99 12.69
N PHE A 371 12.00 -6.81 11.38
CA PHE A 371 11.21 -5.69 10.87
C PHE A 371 9.71 -6.00 11.02
N PRO A 372 8.86 -5.02 11.39
CA PRO A 372 7.43 -5.27 11.62
C PRO A 372 6.74 -5.99 10.45
N GLY A 373 5.71 -6.78 10.77
CA GLY A 373 4.98 -7.62 9.82
C GLY A 373 4.87 -9.08 10.27
N ASN A 374 5.81 -9.57 11.08
CA ASN A 374 5.73 -10.87 11.77
C ASN A 374 4.94 -10.77 13.08
N ASP A 375 3.89 -9.95 13.09
CA ASP A 375 3.13 -9.64 14.30
C ASP A 375 1.79 -10.38 14.29
N PRO A 376 1.41 -11.07 15.37
CA PRO A 376 0.08 -11.69 15.49
C PRO A 376 -1.04 -10.64 15.37
N PRO A 377 -2.29 -11.06 15.10
CA PRO A 377 -2.72 -12.45 14.93
C PRO A 377 -2.36 -13.04 13.56
N PHE A 378 -2.12 -14.35 13.52
CA PHE A 378 -1.86 -15.10 12.28
C PHE A 378 -3.07 -15.93 11.81
N SER A 379 -3.98 -16.28 12.71
CA SER A 379 -5.21 -17.00 12.40
C SER A 379 -6.24 -16.10 11.69
N TRP A 380 -7.11 -16.70 10.88
CA TRP A 380 -8.23 -15.98 10.28
C TRP A 380 -9.28 -15.65 11.33
N ASP A 381 -9.71 -16.65 12.09
CA ASP A 381 -10.64 -16.50 13.20
C ASP A 381 -9.92 -16.09 14.48
N LYS A 382 -10.71 -15.58 15.43
CA LYS A 382 -10.23 -15.18 16.74
C LYS A 382 -9.83 -16.41 17.54
N GLU A 383 -8.55 -16.54 17.84
CA GLU A 383 -7.99 -17.65 18.61
C GLU A 383 -6.87 -17.15 19.53
N LEU A 384 -6.61 -17.87 20.63
CA LEU A 384 -5.40 -17.68 21.44
C LEU A 384 -4.21 -18.35 20.73
N ASP A 385 -3.24 -17.55 20.30
CA ASP A 385 -1.96 -18.07 19.83
C ASP A 385 -1.09 -18.46 21.05
N PRO A 386 -0.78 -19.75 21.26
CA PRO A 386 0.00 -20.20 22.42
C PRO A 386 1.47 -19.78 22.36
N VAL A 387 1.99 -19.37 21.20
CA VAL A 387 3.38 -18.93 21.04
C VAL A 387 3.54 -17.47 21.44
N SER A 388 2.69 -16.59 20.91
CA SER A 388 2.75 -15.16 21.25
C SER A 388 1.96 -14.77 22.51
N GLY A 389 1.03 -15.62 22.96
CA GLY A 389 0.10 -15.32 24.06
C GLY A 389 -1.01 -14.33 23.69
N ILE A 390 -1.12 -13.95 22.42
CA ILE A 390 -2.10 -12.97 21.94
C ILE A 390 -3.36 -13.68 21.47
N THR A 391 -4.52 -13.23 21.96
CA THR A 391 -5.82 -13.62 21.40
C THR A 391 -6.27 -12.64 20.33
N GLY A 392 -6.46 -13.11 19.11
CA GLY A 392 -6.97 -12.29 18.01
C GLY A 392 -7.17 -13.07 16.72
N GLY A 393 -7.75 -12.41 15.72
CA GLY A 393 -7.95 -12.97 14.37
C GLY A 393 -7.96 -11.90 13.29
N ILE A 394 -7.51 -12.25 12.08
CA ILE A 394 -7.48 -11.33 10.93
C ILE A 394 -8.90 -10.86 10.53
N LEU A 395 -9.93 -11.68 10.73
CA LEU A 395 -11.31 -11.40 10.30
C LEU A 395 -12.15 -10.62 11.32
N GLU A 396 -11.61 -10.26 12.50
CA GLU A 396 -12.42 -9.66 13.57
C GLU A 396 -13.18 -8.40 13.14
N LYS A 397 -12.53 -7.47 12.42
CA LYS A 397 -13.19 -6.24 11.97
C LYS A 397 -14.24 -6.47 10.89
N CYS A 398 -14.00 -7.40 9.97
CA CYS A 398 -15.00 -7.71 8.94
C CYS A 398 -16.23 -8.41 9.53
N MET A 399 -16.05 -9.19 10.60
CA MET A 399 -17.17 -9.86 11.29
C MET A 399 -18.06 -8.83 11.98
N GLN A 400 -17.46 -7.84 12.65
CA GLN A 400 -18.19 -6.75 13.30
C GLN A 400 -19.03 -5.92 12.31
N THR A 401 -18.55 -5.78 11.07
CA THR A 401 -19.15 -4.92 10.05
C THR A 401 -20.00 -5.69 9.04
N GLY A 402 -20.07 -7.02 9.12
CA GLY A 402 -20.78 -7.86 8.14
C GLY A 402 -20.13 -7.87 6.75
N THR A 403 -18.85 -7.52 6.65
CA THR A 403 -18.12 -7.36 5.38
C THR A 403 -17.10 -8.47 5.13
N CYS A 404 -17.17 -9.62 5.79
CA CYS A 404 -16.17 -10.66 5.57
C CYS A 404 -16.23 -11.26 4.16
N PRO A 405 -15.07 -11.41 3.49
CA PRO A 405 -14.96 -12.15 2.25
C PRO A 405 -14.84 -13.67 2.52
N LYS A 406 -15.06 -14.47 1.48
CA LYS A 406 -14.59 -15.86 1.46
C LYS A 406 -13.08 -15.89 1.33
N ILE A 407 -12.42 -16.66 2.17
CA ILE A 407 -10.96 -16.78 2.17
C ILE A 407 -10.51 -18.00 1.37
N ILE A 408 -9.57 -17.79 0.48
CA ILE A 408 -8.72 -18.83 -0.08
C ILE A 408 -7.30 -18.54 0.39
N GLN A 409 -6.66 -19.54 1.00
CA GLN A 409 -5.26 -19.45 1.38
C GLN A 409 -4.51 -20.58 0.69
N THR A 410 -3.40 -20.23 0.06
CA THR A 410 -2.51 -21.20 -0.56
C THR A 410 -1.10 -20.91 -0.08
N LEU A 411 -0.41 -21.98 0.34
CA LEU A 411 0.90 -21.92 0.97
C LEU A 411 1.90 -22.71 0.15
N SER A 412 3.13 -22.25 0.16
CA SER A 412 4.31 -22.96 -0.32
C SER A 412 5.07 -23.56 0.88
N SER A 413 6.18 -24.25 0.61
CA SER A 413 7.08 -24.70 1.68
C SER A 413 7.78 -23.54 2.40
N THR A 414 7.94 -22.38 1.74
CA THR A 414 8.62 -21.21 2.31
C THR A 414 7.97 -20.72 3.60
N GLU A 415 6.64 -20.72 3.68
CA GLU A 415 5.92 -20.27 4.88
C GLU A 415 6.20 -21.11 6.12
N TYR A 416 6.51 -22.41 5.96
CA TYR A 416 6.81 -23.29 7.09
C TYR A 416 8.29 -23.24 7.51
N TRP A 417 9.19 -23.02 6.56
CA TRP A 417 10.62 -23.15 6.78
C TRP A 417 11.36 -21.82 7.00
N GLN A 418 10.89 -20.73 6.39
CA GLN A 418 11.60 -19.45 6.39
C GLN A 418 10.85 -18.32 7.12
N LEU A 419 9.52 -18.37 7.18
CA LEU A 419 8.68 -17.34 7.81
C LEU A 419 8.29 -17.79 9.22
N ARG A 420 9.27 -17.84 10.12
CA ARG A 420 9.11 -18.20 11.53
C ARG A 420 9.07 -16.98 12.43
#